data_AF-A0A257VQ05-F1
#
_entry.id   AF-A0A257VQ05-F1
#
_cell.length_a   1.000
_cell.length_b   1.000
_cell.length_c   1.000
_cell.angle_alpha   90.00
_cell.angle_beta   90.00
_cell.angle_gamma   90.00
#
_symmetry.space_group_name_H-M   'P 1'
#
loop_
_entity.id
_entity.type
_entity.pdbx_description
1 polymer ?
#
loop_
_entity_poly.entity_id
_entity_poly.type
_entity_poly.pdbx_seq_one_letter_code
_entity_poly.pdbx_strand_id
1 'polypeptide(L)'
;MDLVRRSKADALLLPSGVVSRMQFTPYRISLAGVKTAPLQSLESDGDAQNEAGSSATAKTAHFKVPVGSIVYWDRQSLVYAETMANMFDAVPVTILSRRGDQYVIEAPWTEPPRVAAIGAFLLDAETRLTPSLSTQYFGAAQNALAAETPPAILQVVPKTNPGSSPEDQQLAAAQQVCPITKADLTSMGGPVFVDVQGRRVAICCEGCRGRLLATPEKYVQWFDEQLQQHHKATE
;
A
#
# COMPACT_ATOMS: atom_id res chain seq x y z
N MET A 1 8.92 -30.17 19.47
CA MET A 1 7.90 -29.40 18.73
C MET A 1 8.12 -29.66 17.25
N ASP A 2 7.27 -30.48 16.64
CA ASP A 2 7.34 -30.71 15.18
C ASP A 2 6.93 -29.44 14.45
N LEU A 3 7.75 -29.05 13.47
CA LEU A 3 7.47 -27.89 12.63
C LEU A 3 6.29 -28.22 11.72
N VAL A 4 5.21 -27.45 11.89
CA VAL A 4 4.03 -27.50 11.02
C VAL A 4 4.45 -27.11 9.60
N ARG A 5 4.38 -28.06 8.66
CA ARG A 5 4.66 -27.78 7.24
C ARG A 5 3.48 -27.02 6.63
N ARG A 6 3.71 -25.78 6.20
CA ARG A 6 2.73 -24.95 5.49
C ARG A 6 2.95 -25.09 3.98
N SER A 7 1.93 -25.52 3.23
CA SER A 7 1.99 -25.55 1.76
C SER A 7 1.90 -24.13 1.18
N LYS A 8 2.67 -23.87 0.12
CA LYS A 8 2.90 -22.54 -0.48
C LYS A 8 1.68 -21.97 -1.24
N ALA A 9 0.49 -22.56 -1.14
CA ALA A 9 -0.54 -22.39 -2.16
C ALA A 9 -1.75 -21.50 -1.80
N ASP A 10 -2.05 -21.23 -0.53
CA ASP A 10 -3.31 -20.53 -0.21
C ASP A 10 -3.13 -19.02 -0.04
N ALA A 11 -2.83 -18.34 -1.14
CA ALA A 11 -3.22 -16.93 -1.26
C ALA A 11 -4.75 -16.91 -1.32
N LEU A 12 -5.41 -16.57 -0.21
CA LEU A 12 -6.86 -16.50 -0.15
C LEU A 12 -7.33 -15.47 -1.19
N LEU A 13 -7.97 -15.96 -2.26
CA LEU A 13 -8.54 -15.11 -3.29
C LEU A 13 -9.55 -14.17 -2.64
N LEU A 14 -9.47 -12.88 -2.99
CA LEU A 14 -10.50 -11.92 -2.57
C LEU A 14 -11.87 -12.45 -3.01
N PRO A 15 -12.93 -12.20 -2.21
CA PRO A 15 -14.27 -12.54 -2.65
C PRO A 15 -14.58 -11.90 -4.00
N SER A 16 -15.36 -12.60 -4.81
CA SER A 16 -15.79 -12.09 -6.12
C SER A 16 -16.41 -10.69 -5.99
N GLY A 17 -15.92 -9.73 -6.76
CA GLY A 17 -16.43 -8.35 -6.73
C GLY A 17 -15.78 -7.43 -5.69
N VAL A 18 -14.76 -7.89 -4.96
CA VAL A 18 -13.99 -7.05 -4.02
C VAL A 18 -12.66 -6.65 -4.65
N VAL A 19 -12.38 -5.34 -4.68
CA VAL A 19 -11.12 -4.78 -5.20
C VAL A 19 -10.03 -4.82 -4.14
N SER A 20 -10.40 -4.57 -2.88
CA SER A 20 -9.49 -4.58 -1.74
C SER A 20 -10.26 -4.88 -0.47
N ARG A 21 -9.62 -5.56 0.48
CA ARG A 21 -10.17 -5.89 1.80
C ARG A 21 -9.17 -5.48 2.86
N MET A 22 -9.62 -4.76 3.88
CA MET A 22 -8.75 -4.32 4.97
C MET A 22 -9.44 -4.38 6.32
N GLN A 23 -8.68 -4.84 7.32
CA GLN A 23 -9.10 -4.83 8.71
C GLN A 23 -8.46 -3.67 9.45
N PHE A 24 -9.27 -2.95 10.22
CA PHE A 24 -8.83 -1.85 11.06
C PHE A 24 -8.99 -2.21 12.53
N THR A 25 -8.19 -1.61 13.40
CA THR A 25 -8.46 -1.69 14.83
C THR A 25 -9.64 -0.77 15.19
N PRO A 26 -10.44 -1.10 16.21
CA PRO A 26 -11.50 -0.21 16.70
C PRO A 26 -10.99 1.20 17.03
N TYR A 27 -9.77 1.31 17.55
CA TYR A 27 -9.13 2.58 17.85
C TYR A 27 -8.87 3.42 16.60
N ARG A 28 -8.38 2.82 15.50
CA ARG A 28 -8.15 3.53 14.23
C ARG A 28 -9.47 4.01 13.61
N ILE A 29 -10.52 3.19 13.66
CA ILE A 29 -11.86 3.58 13.18
C ILE A 29 -12.38 4.78 13.98
N SER A 30 -12.24 4.75 15.31
CA SER A 30 -12.63 5.84 16.19
C SER A 30 -11.86 7.13 15.91
N LEU A 31 -10.52 7.06 15.82
CA LEU A 31 -9.66 8.21 15.51
C LEU A 31 -9.96 8.82 14.14
N ALA A 32 -10.21 7.98 13.13
CA ALA A 32 -10.55 8.42 11.79
C ALA A 32 -12.00 8.95 11.69
N GLY A 33 -12.80 8.80 12.74
CA GLY A 33 -14.21 9.20 12.75
C GLY A 33 -15.06 8.43 11.74
N VAL A 34 -14.64 7.21 11.37
CA VAL A 34 -15.36 6.37 10.40
C VAL A 34 -16.69 5.94 11.01
N LYS A 35 -17.79 6.22 10.31
CA LYS A 35 -19.13 5.83 10.73
C LYS A 35 -19.77 4.96 9.67
N THR A 36 -20.27 3.80 10.06
CA THR A 36 -21.00 2.91 9.15
C THR A 36 -22.51 3.10 9.30
N ALA A 37 -23.23 2.97 8.18
CA ALA A 37 -24.68 3.02 8.13
C ALA A 37 -25.23 1.81 7.36
N PRO A 38 -26.38 1.25 7.76
CA PRO A 38 -27.04 0.21 6.98
C PRO A 38 -27.56 0.78 5.66
N LEU A 39 -27.46 0.00 4.58
CA LEU A 39 -28.05 0.37 3.30
C LEU A 39 -29.54 0.10 3.25
N GLN A 40 -30.27 0.99 2.57
CA GLN A 40 -31.65 0.76 2.20
C GLN A 40 -31.68 0.18 0.78
N SER A 41 -32.15 -1.06 0.64
CA SER A 41 -32.47 -1.64 -0.66
C SER A 41 -33.66 -0.91 -1.27
N LEU A 42 -33.58 -0.65 -2.57
CA LEU A 42 -34.75 -0.27 -3.35
C LEU A 42 -35.32 -1.57 -3.90
N GLU A 43 -36.40 -2.04 -3.30
CA GLU A 43 -37.21 -3.07 -3.94
C GLU A 43 -37.68 -2.50 -5.27
N SER A 44 -37.42 -3.21 -6.36
CA SER A 44 -37.97 -2.87 -7.66
C SER A 44 -39.48 -3.08 -7.57
N ASP A 45 -40.25 -2.00 -7.48
CA ASP A 45 -41.68 -2.04 -7.82
C ASP A 45 -41.79 -2.66 -9.22
N GLY A 46 -42.42 -3.84 -9.30
CA GLY A 46 -42.21 -4.80 -10.37
C GLY A 46 -42.87 -4.47 -11.72
N ASP A 47 -42.45 -5.19 -12.76
CA ASP A 47 -43.34 -5.83 -13.73
C ASP A 47 -42.58 -6.88 -14.58
N ALA A 48 -43.29 -7.97 -14.88
CA ALA A 48 -42.80 -9.19 -15.51
C ALA A 48 -42.62 -9.09 -17.03
N GLN A 49 -41.65 -9.80 -17.59
CA GLN A 49 -41.81 -10.91 -18.55
C GLN A 49 -40.47 -11.32 -19.19
N ASN A 50 -40.33 -12.64 -19.39
CA ASN A 50 -39.20 -13.37 -19.96
C ASN A 50 -38.69 -12.82 -21.30
N GLU A 51 -37.41 -13.07 -21.60
CA GLU A 51 -36.95 -13.93 -22.72
C GLU A 51 -35.47 -14.29 -22.54
N ALA A 52 -35.13 -15.51 -22.94
CA ALA A 52 -33.94 -16.25 -22.58
C ALA A 52 -32.73 -15.91 -23.45
N GLY A 53 -31.54 -15.88 -22.83
CA GLY A 53 -30.28 -16.04 -23.54
C GLY A 53 -29.13 -15.22 -22.97
N SER A 54 -28.17 -15.94 -22.38
CA SER A 54 -26.76 -15.56 -22.17
C SER A 54 -26.34 -15.15 -20.76
N SER A 55 -25.43 -15.99 -20.23
CA SER A 55 -24.43 -15.71 -19.19
C SER A 55 -24.94 -15.42 -17.78
N ALA A 56 -24.51 -16.24 -16.82
CA ALA A 56 -24.74 -16.08 -15.38
C ALA A 56 -24.35 -14.68 -14.91
N THR A 57 -25.32 -13.77 -14.95
CA THR A 57 -25.13 -12.37 -14.58
C THR A 57 -25.17 -12.31 -13.07
N ALA A 58 -24.09 -11.83 -12.45
CA ALA A 58 -24.06 -11.60 -11.01
C ALA A 58 -25.30 -10.78 -10.62
N LYS A 59 -26.11 -11.30 -9.70
CA LYS A 59 -27.35 -10.67 -9.26
C LYS A 59 -27.02 -9.30 -8.65
N THR A 60 -27.28 -8.23 -9.39
CA THR A 60 -27.10 -6.86 -8.92
C THR A 60 -28.40 -6.33 -8.34
N ALA A 61 -28.29 -5.43 -7.37
CA ALA A 61 -29.42 -4.77 -6.73
C ALA A 61 -29.15 -3.26 -6.57
N HIS A 62 -30.23 -2.50 -6.43
CA HIS A 62 -30.16 -1.05 -6.30
C HIS A 62 -30.24 -0.61 -4.83
N PHE A 63 -29.35 0.30 -4.44
CA PHE A 63 -29.25 0.81 -3.07
C PHE A 63 -29.18 2.33 -3.03
N LYS A 64 -29.73 2.92 -1.97
CA LYS A 64 -29.51 4.33 -1.64
C LYS A 64 -28.32 4.47 -0.70
N VAL A 65 -27.34 5.29 -1.07
CA VAL A 65 -26.15 5.58 -0.26
C VAL A 65 -25.94 7.09 -0.09
N PRO A 66 -25.43 7.55 1.08
CA PRO A 66 -25.00 8.93 1.24
C PRO A 66 -23.87 9.29 0.27
N VAL A 67 -23.74 10.57 -0.08
CA VAL A 67 -22.61 11.04 -0.91
C VAL A 67 -21.24 10.71 -0.32
N GLY A 68 -21.11 10.71 1.02
CA GLY A 68 -19.87 10.42 1.73
C GLY A 68 -19.42 8.96 1.66
N SER A 69 -20.27 8.06 1.16
CA SER A 69 -19.94 6.63 0.96
C SER A 69 -19.23 6.34 -0.35
N ILE A 70 -19.27 7.27 -1.30
CA ILE A 70 -18.70 7.08 -2.63
C ILE A 70 -17.27 7.61 -2.65
N VAL A 71 -16.34 6.75 -3.06
CA VAL A 71 -14.96 7.13 -3.37
C VAL A 71 -14.75 6.95 -4.87
N TYR A 72 -14.32 7.99 -5.55
CA TYR A 72 -13.97 7.92 -6.96
C TYR A 72 -12.51 7.53 -7.11
N TRP A 73 -12.25 6.49 -7.90
CA TRP A 73 -10.90 6.10 -8.28
C TRP A 73 -10.79 5.92 -9.77
N ASP A 74 -10.11 6.87 -10.42
CA ASP A 74 -9.96 6.93 -11.87
C ASP A 74 -11.32 6.83 -12.59
N ARG A 75 -11.66 5.66 -13.14
CA ARG A 75 -12.92 5.39 -13.85
C ARG A 75 -13.94 4.59 -13.04
N GLN A 76 -13.64 4.24 -11.80
CA GLN A 76 -14.49 3.43 -10.95
C GLN A 76 -15.03 4.23 -9.77
N SER A 77 -16.24 3.89 -9.35
CA SER A 77 -16.81 4.36 -8.08
C SER A 77 -16.78 3.20 -7.10
N LEU A 78 -16.22 3.43 -5.91
CA LEU A 78 -16.04 2.42 -4.88
C LEU A 78 -16.92 2.76 -3.66
N VAL A 79 -17.43 1.72 -3.03
CA VAL A 79 -18.08 1.79 -1.71
C VAL A 79 -17.41 0.79 -0.79
N TYR A 80 -17.15 1.23 0.45
CA TYR A 80 -16.55 0.39 1.48
C TYR A 80 -17.63 -0.28 2.32
N ALA A 81 -17.85 -1.57 2.10
CA ALA A 81 -18.79 -2.39 2.85
C ALA A 81 -18.12 -3.04 4.07
N GLU A 82 -18.72 -2.86 5.24
CA GLU A 82 -18.32 -3.55 6.47
C GLU A 82 -18.88 -4.98 6.44
N THR A 83 -18.03 -5.95 6.11
CA THR A 83 -18.45 -7.37 5.99
C THR A 83 -18.35 -8.13 7.30
N MET A 84 -17.42 -7.73 8.16
CA MET A 84 -17.30 -8.19 9.54
C MET A 84 -16.88 -7.00 10.39
N ALA A 85 -16.99 -7.13 11.72
CA ALA A 85 -16.62 -6.05 12.63
C ALA A 85 -15.20 -5.54 12.35
N ASN A 86 -15.10 -4.25 11.99
CA ASN A 86 -13.86 -3.57 11.62
C ASN A 86 -13.17 -4.07 10.34
N MET A 87 -13.85 -4.87 9.52
CA MET A 87 -13.38 -5.38 8.23
C MET A 87 -14.13 -4.69 7.10
N PHE A 88 -13.41 -4.02 6.21
CA PHE A 88 -13.98 -3.24 5.12
C PHE A 88 -13.52 -3.75 3.76
N ASP A 89 -14.49 -4.00 2.89
CA ASP A 89 -14.30 -4.42 1.51
C ASP A 89 -14.63 -3.28 0.57
N ALA A 90 -13.67 -2.88 -0.26
CA ALA A 90 -13.86 -1.96 -1.36
C ALA A 90 -14.54 -2.69 -2.51
N VAL A 91 -15.80 -2.35 -2.77
CA VAL A 91 -16.61 -2.94 -3.83
C VAL A 91 -16.87 -1.88 -4.89
N PRO A 92 -16.62 -2.19 -6.18
CA PRO A 92 -16.94 -1.29 -7.27
C PRO A 92 -18.46 -1.28 -7.49
N VAL A 93 -18.99 -0.08 -7.69
CA VAL A 93 -20.41 0.16 -7.86
C VAL A 93 -20.65 1.10 -9.05
N THR A 94 -21.83 0.99 -9.64
CA THR A 94 -22.25 1.91 -10.71
C THR A 94 -23.22 2.93 -10.14
N ILE A 95 -22.95 4.22 -10.33
CA ILE A 95 -23.86 5.28 -9.89
C ILE A 95 -24.94 5.46 -10.97
N LEU A 96 -26.20 5.27 -10.60
CA LEU A 96 -27.34 5.39 -11.50
C LEU A 96 -27.91 6.81 -11.51
N SER A 97 -28.12 7.38 -10.32
CA SER A 97 -28.64 8.75 -10.18
C SER A 97 -28.21 9.39 -8.88
N ARG A 98 -28.31 10.72 -8.80
CA ARG A 98 -28.13 11.49 -7.56
C ARG A 98 -29.40 12.26 -7.24
N ARG A 99 -29.86 12.18 -5.99
CA ARG A 99 -30.97 12.99 -5.47
C ARG A 99 -30.52 13.66 -4.18
N GLY A 100 -30.23 14.97 -4.26
CA GLY A 100 -29.72 15.74 -3.12
C GLY A 100 -28.42 15.16 -2.57
N ASP A 101 -28.46 14.70 -1.32
CA ASP A 101 -27.32 14.17 -0.57
C ASP A 101 -27.19 12.63 -0.64
N GLN A 102 -27.92 11.99 -1.55
CA GLN A 102 -27.90 10.56 -1.75
C GLN A 102 -27.65 10.19 -3.21
N TYR A 103 -26.92 9.11 -3.42
CA TYR A 103 -26.79 8.40 -4.69
C TYR A 103 -27.66 7.14 -4.68
N VAL A 104 -28.21 6.82 -5.85
CA VAL A 104 -28.73 5.49 -6.14
C VAL A 104 -27.63 4.75 -6.90
N ILE A 105 -27.20 3.62 -6.37
CA ILE A 105 -26.14 2.80 -6.95
C ILE A 105 -26.65 1.40 -7.28
N GLU A 106 -26.00 0.78 -8.25
CA GLU A 106 -26.06 -0.65 -8.53
C GLU A 106 -24.83 -1.34 -7.93
N ALA A 107 -25.04 -2.39 -7.14
CA ALA A 107 -23.98 -3.12 -6.45
C ALA A 107 -24.23 -4.64 -6.47
N PRO A 108 -23.17 -5.47 -6.38
CA PRO A 108 -23.26 -6.93 -6.47
C PRO A 108 -23.68 -7.61 -5.15
N TRP A 109 -24.48 -6.94 -4.31
CA TRP A 109 -24.94 -7.48 -3.04
C TRP A 109 -26.37 -7.97 -3.14
N THR A 110 -26.63 -9.16 -2.59
CA THR A 110 -28.01 -9.68 -2.46
C THR A 110 -28.69 -9.14 -1.20
N GLU A 111 -27.93 -9.00 -0.11
CA GLU A 111 -28.38 -8.45 1.17
C GLU A 111 -27.66 -7.14 1.45
N PRO A 112 -28.34 -6.10 1.97
CA PRO A 112 -27.74 -4.79 2.20
C PRO A 112 -26.67 -4.85 3.31
N PRO A 113 -25.37 -4.66 3.00
CA PRO A 113 -24.37 -4.56 4.05
C PRO A 113 -24.46 -3.20 4.76
N ARG A 114 -23.69 -3.07 5.84
CA ARG A 114 -23.35 -1.75 6.37
C ARG A 114 -22.22 -1.17 5.51
N VAL A 115 -22.27 0.12 5.23
CA VAL A 115 -21.21 0.80 4.47
C VAL A 115 -20.67 1.99 5.24
N ALA A 116 -19.43 2.38 4.97
CA ALA A 116 -18.86 3.61 5.50
C ALA A 116 -19.64 4.82 4.96
N ALA A 117 -20.46 5.46 5.79
CA ALA A 117 -21.18 6.70 5.48
C ALA A 117 -20.29 7.94 5.61
N ILE A 118 -19.36 7.89 6.56
CA ILE A 118 -18.36 8.94 6.83
C ILE A 118 -17.00 8.26 6.93
N GLY A 119 -15.97 8.89 6.35
CA GLY A 119 -14.59 8.41 6.42
C GLY A 119 -14.21 7.39 5.35
N ALA A 120 -15.05 7.15 4.34
CA ALA A 120 -14.73 6.25 3.23
C ALA A 120 -13.42 6.64 2.50
N PHE A 121 -13.15 7.94 2.36
CA PHE A 121 -11.90 8.45 1.81
C PHE A 121 -10.66 8.06 2.62
N LEU A 122 -10.75 8.07 3.96
CA LEU A 122 -9.63 7.67 4.82
C LEU A 122 -9.38 6.16 4.76
N LEU A 123 -10.45 5.37 4.64
CA LEU A 123 -10.34 3.93 4.39
C LEU A 123 -9.62 3.68 3.06
N ASP A 124 -10.01 4.39 1.99
CA ASP A 124 -9.35 4.30 0.68
C ASP A 124 -7.87 4.69 0.74
N ALA A 125 -7.56 5.83 1.36
CA ALA A 125 -6.17 6.28 1.53
C ALA A 125 -5.30 5.24 2.25
N GLU A 126 -5.78 4.65 3.35
CA GLU A 126 -5.02 3.62 4.07
C GLU A 126 -4.82 2.36 3.23
N THR A 127 -5.87 1.89 2.53
CA THR A 127 -5.77 0.70 1.66
C THR A 127 -4.75 0.88 0.53
N ARG A 128 -4.52 2.13 0.09
CA ARG A 128 -3.53 2.47 -0.94
C ARG A 128 -2.13 2.67 -0.39
N LEU A 129 -2.01 3.32 0.77
CA LEU A 129 -0.72 3.58 1.41
C LEU A 129 -0.11 2.28 1.94
N THR A 130 -0.95 1.36 2.42
CA THR A 130 -0.52 0.14 3.10
C THR A 130 -1.24 -1.11 2.58
N PRO A 131 -1.12 -1.42 1.28
CA PRO A 131 -1.76 -2.60 0.67
C PRO A 131 -1.20 -3.92 1.22
N SER A 132 -0.05 -3.88 1.91
CA SER A 132 0.50 -5.03 2.64
C SER A 132 -0.19 -5.26 3.98
N LEU A 133 -0.67 -4.21 4.67
CA LEU A 133 -1.39 -4.33 5.96
C LEU A 133 -2.78 -4.96 5.78
N SER A 134 -3.41 -4.79 4.62
CA SER A 134 -4.60 -5.55 4.23
C SER A 134 -4.36 -7.07 4.24
N THR A 135 -3.13 -7.52 4.03
CA THR A 135 -2.74 -8.94 4.06
C THR A 135 -2.25 -9.39 5.44
N GLN A 136 -1.77 -8.47 6.28
CA GLN A 136 -1.15 -8.84 7.57
C GLN A 136 -2.16 -9.27 8.64
N TYR A 137 -3.39 -8.75 8.60
CA TYR A 137 -4.44 -9.15 9.54
C TYR A 137 -5.03 -10.55 9.25
N PHE A 138 -4.73 -11.13 8.07
CA PHE A 138 -5.06 -12.52 7.71
C PHE A 138 -3.94 -13.52 8.03
N GLY A 139 -3.20 -13.39 9.14
CA GLY A 139 -2.19 -14.39 9.53
C GLY A 139 -1.13 -14.72 8.45
N ALA A 140 -0.95 -13.83 7.47
CA ALA A 140 -0.08 -13.98 6.30
C ALA A 140 1.14 -13.05 6.37
N ALA A 141 1.30 -12.34 7.49
CA ALA A 141 2.38 -11.37 7.75
C ALA A 141 3.76 -11.96 8.08
N GLN A 142 4.08 -13.18 7.66
CA GLN A 142 5.46 -13.67 7.80
C GLN A 142 6.22 -13.75 6.47
N ASN A 143 5.57 -13.60 5.31
CA ASN A 143 6.23 -13.81 4.01
C ASN A 143 6.04 -12.70 2.96
N ALA A 144 5.56 -11.51 3.33
CA ALA A 144 5.54 -10.37 2.40
C ALA A 144 6.95 -9.83 2.05
N LEU A 145 8.01 -10.36 2.67
CA LEU A 145 9.41 -10.00 2.40
C LEU A 145 10.11 -10.92 1.38
N ALA A 146 9.43 -11.91 0.77
CA ALA A 146 10.10 -12.93 -0.06
C ALA A 146 9.48 -13.15 -1.47
N ALA A 147 8.60 -12.28 -1.96
CA ALA A 147 8.03 -12.41 -3.30
C ALA A 147 8.58 -11.35 -4.25
N GLU A 148 9.83 -11.54 -4.69
CA GLU A 148 10.38 -10.90 -5.89
C GLU A 148 9.78 -11.55 -7.14
N THR A 149 8.60 -11.12 -7.59
CA THR A 149 8.24 -10.93 -9.01
C THR A 149 6.82 -10.33 -9.17
N PRO A 150 6.66 -9.11 -9.73
CA PRO A 150 5.34 -8.55 -10.07
C PRO A 150 4.98 -8.75 -11.56
N PRO A 151 3.70 -8.97 -11.93
CA PRO A 151 3.24 -8.73 -13.30
C PRO A 151 3.04 -7.22 -13.51
N ALA A 152 3.24 -6.78 -14.75
CA ALA A 152 3.32 -5.39 -15.17
C ALA A 152 2.15 -4.50 -14.68
N ILE A 153 2.44 -3.65 -13.70
CA ILE A 153 1.68 -2.45 -13.35
C ILE A 153 2.69 -1.30 -13.40
N LEU A 154 2.29 -0.17 -13.98
CA LEU A 154 3.03 1.09 -14.01
C LEU A 154 3.82 1.27 -12.71
N GLN A 155 5.14 1.12 -12.82
CA GLN A 155 6.05 1.28 -11.70
C GLN A 155 6.03 2.76 -11.32
N VAL A 156 5.19 3.12 -10.36
CA VAL A 156 5.62 4.11 -9.38
C VAL A 156 6.83 3.48 -8.73
N VAL A 157 8.01 3.91 -9.17
CA VAL A 157 9.29 3.55 -8.58
C VAL A 157 9.12 3.77 -7.07
N PRO A 158 9.03 2.71 -6.24
CA PRO A 158 9.15 2.93 -4.81
C PRO A 158 10.50 3.62 -4.65
N LYS A 159 10.61 4.63 -3.78
CA LYS A 159 11.90 5.18 -3.38
C LYS A 159 12.70 4.04 -2.72
N THR A 160 13.32 3.23 -3.55
CA THR A 160 14.30 2.23 -3.18
C THR A 160 15.45 3.03 -2.61
N ASN A 161 15.81 2.75 -1.36
CA ASN A 161 17.17 3.08 -0.93
C ASN A 161 18.09 2.42 -1.97
N PRO A 162 18.87 3.19 -2.75
CA PRO A 162 19.69 2.63 -3.81
C PRO A 162 20.89 1.94 -3.14
N GLY A 163 20.74 0.69 -2.70
CA GLY A 163 21.78 0.01 -1.92
C GLY A 163 21.48 -1.44 -1.55
N SER A 164 20.81 -2.20 -2.43
CA SER A 164 20.49 -3.62 -2.18
C SER A 164 21.37 -4.61 -2.95
N SER A 165 22.41 -4.17 -3.65
CA SER A 165 23.36 -5.11 -4.26
C SER A 165 24.35 -5.64 -3.21
N PRO A 166 24.84 -6.89 -3.32
CA PRO A 166 25.82 -7.45 -2.39
C PRO A 166 27.14 -6.65 -2.38
N GLU A 167 27.50 -5.99 -3.49
CA GLU A 167 28.67 -5.10 -3.58
C GLU A 167 28.46 -3.81 -2.75
N ASP A 168 27.26 -3.25 -2.78
CA ASP A 168 26.91 -2.07 -2.01
C ASP A 168 26.98 -2.34 -0.51
N GLN A 169 26.50 -3.50 -0.08
CA GLN A 169 26.57 -3.92 1.32
C GLN A 169 28.02 -4.04 1.83
N GLN A 170 28.92 -4.56 1.00
CA GLN A 170 30.36 -4.65 1.33
C GLN A 170 30.99 -3.27 1.42
N LEU A 171 30.67 -2.36 0.49
CA LEU A 171 31.19 -1.00 0.50
C LEU A 171 30.68 -0.21 1.72
N ALA A 172 29.41 -0.34 2.10
CA ALA A 172 28.88 0.29 3.31
C ALA A 172 29.49 -0.31 4.58
N ALA A 173 29.71 -1.62 4.63
CA ALA A 173 30.36 -2.28 5.76
C ALA A 173 31.85 -1.87 5.89
N ALA A 174 32.53 -1.60 4.78
CA ALA A 174 33.89 -1.10 4.75
C ALA A 174 33.97 0.39 5.13
N GLN A 175 33.01 1.19 4.66
CA GLN A 175 33.01 2.64 4.87
C GLN A 175 32.58 3.04 6.29
N GLN A 176 31.49 2.46 6.81
CA GLN A 176 30.85 2.69 8.13
C GLN A 176 30.42 4.13 8.46
N VAL A 177 31.20 5.14 8.06
CA VAL A 177 31.06 6.56 8.38
C VAL A 177 30.66 7.39 7.16
N CYS A 178 29.71 8.31 7.36
CA CYS A 178 29.25 9.26 6.35
C CYS A 178 30.27 10.40 6.12
N PRO A 179 30.67 10.71 4.87
CA PRO A 179 31.67 11.74 4.60
C PRO A 179 31.19 13.17 4.86
N ILE A 180 29.86 13.37 4.92
CA ILE A 180 29.27 14.69 5.10
C ILE A 180 29.10 15.00 6.58
N THR A 181 28.44 14.10 7.31
CA THR A 181 28.10 14.30 8.72
C THR A 181 29.14 13.73 9.67
N LYS A 182 30.06 12.89 9.18
CA LYS A 182 31.03 12.13 9.99
C LYS A 182 30.36 11.22 11.03
N ALA A 183 29.09 10.91 10.83
CA ALA A 183 28.29 10.03 11.66
C ALA A 183 28.12 8.67 10.99
N ASP A 184 27.73 7.65 11.77
CA ASP A 184 27.51 6.30 11.27
C ASP A 184 26.42 6.27 10.17
N LEU A 185 26.67 5.49 9.12
CA LEU A 185 25.75 5.35 7.98
C LEU A 185 24.36 4.83 8.39
N THR A 186 24.26 4.09 9.50
CA THR A 186 23.02 3.55 10.05
C THR A 186 22.27 4.49 10.98
N SER A 187 22.88 5.62 11.40
CA SER A 187 22.29 6.52 12.40
C SER A 187 21.03 7.23 11.90
N MET A 188 20.86 7.43 10.59
CA MET A 188 19.86 8.34 10.01
C MET A 188 18.92 7.69 8.96
N GLY A 189 18.80 6.36 8.96
CA GLY A 189 17.86 5.63 8.08
C GLY A 189 18.50 4.77 6.99
N GLY A 190 19.83 4.70 6.95
CA GLY A 190 20.58 3.70 6.20
C GLY A 190 21.42 4.27 5.05
N PRO A 191 22.41 3.50 4.57
CA PRO A 191 23.33 3.94 3.54
C PRO A 191 22.59 4.15 2.21
N VAL A 192 22.53 5.39 1.76
CA VAL A 192 22.15 5.78 0.41
C VAL A 192 23.43 5.87 -0.41
N PHE A 193 23.48 5.22 -1.57
CA PHE A 193 24.67 5.25 -2.41
C PHE A 193 24.52 6.33 -3.48
N VAL A 194 25.56 7.14 -3.64
CA VAL A 194 25.62 8.22 -4.64
C VAL A 194 26.92 8.09 -5.40
N ASP A 195 26.81 8.06 -6.73
CA ASP A 195 27.98 8.10 -7.61
C ASP A 195 28.43 9.53 -7.81
N VAL A 196 29.71 9.79 -7.52
CA VAL A 196 30.34 11.11 -7.62
C VAL A 196 31.69 10.93 -8.29
N GLN A 197 31.87 11.54 -9.46
CA GLN A 197 33.13 11.50 -10.22
C GLN A 197 33.64 10.06 -10.49
N GLY A 198 32.72 9.13 -10.80
CA GLY A 198 33.05 7.73 -11.07
C GLY A 198 33.34 6.89 -9.81
N ARG A 199 33.13 7.45 -8.62
CA ARG A 199 33.29 6.76 -7.35
C ARG A 199 31.96 6.64 -6.61
N ARG A 200 31.68 5.44 -6.14
CA ARG A 200 30.49 5.13 -5.37
C ARG A 200 30.74 5.46 -3.91
N VAL A 201 29.94 6.35 -3.33
CA VAL A 201 30.09 6.82 -1.94
C VAL A 201 28.78 6.59 -1.20
N ALA A 202 28.83 6.01 -0.01
CA ALA A 202 27.66 5.87 0.86
C ALA A 202 27.46 7.11 1.75
N ILE A 203 26.22 7.57 1.89
CA ILE A 203 25.79 8.65 2.78
C ILE A 203 24.69 8.16 3.73
N CYS A 204 24.57 8.77 4.91
CA CYS A 204 23.64 8.31 5.94
C CYS A 204 22.14 8.60 5.65
N CYS A 205 21.83 9.49 4.70
CA CYS A 205 20.45 9.83 4.31
C CYS A 205 20.38 10.64 3.00
N GLU A 206 19.22 10.69 2.34
CA GLU A 206 18.96 11.50 1.14
C GLU A 206 19.19 13.01 1.36
N GLY A 207 19.01 13.52 2.58
CA GLY A 207 19.28 14.92 2.91
C GLY A 207 20.75 15.33 2.76
N CYS A 208 21.67 14.36 2.72
CA CYS A 208 23.08 14.59 2.48
C CYS A 208 23.42 14.66 0.98
N ARG A 209 22.59 14.12 0.08
CA ARG A 209 22.88 14.04 -1.37
C ARG A 209 23.13 15.39 -2.00
N GLY A 210 22.31 16.39 -1.68
CA GLY A 210 22.47 17.75 -2.21
C GLY A 210 23.79 18.39 -1.78
N ARG A 211 24.22 18.18 -0.53
CA ARG A 211 25.52 18.67 -0.04
C ARG A 211 26.70 17.98 -0.73
N LEU A 212 26.57 16.68 -0.99
CA LEU A 212 27.62 15.91 -1.67
C LEU A 212 27.83 16.41 -3.10
N LEU A 213 26.74 16.62 -3.84
CA LEU A 213 26.78 17.08 -5.23
C LEU A 213 27.19 18.55 -5.37
N ALA A 214 26.94 19.39 -4.36
CA ALA A 214 27.33 20.80 -4.39
C ALA A 214 28.86 21.00 -4.27
N THR A 215 29.55 20.18 -3.47
CA THR A 215 31.01 20.28 -3.29
C THR A 215 31.67 18.89 -3.24
N PRO A 216 31.70 18.15 -4.36
CA PRO A 216 32.12 16.75 -4.40
C PRO A 216 33.60 16.57 -4.05
N GLU A 217 34.48 17.42 -4.57
CA GLU A 217 35.94 17.32 -4.41
C GLU A 217 36.36 17.30 -2.94
N LYS A 218 35.78 18.20 -2.14
CA LYS A 218 36.09 18.32 -0.71
C LYS A 218 35.76 17.05 0.07
N TYR A 219 34.64 16.40 -0.25
CA TYR A 219 34.19 15.21 0.48
C TYR A 219 34.90 13.95 0.00
N VAL A 220 35.22 13.85 -1.30
CA VAL A 220 35.99 12.73 -1.85
C VAL A 220 37.43 12.76 -1.34
N GLN A 221 38.08 13.92 -1.26
CA GLN A 221 39.43 14.05 -0.69
C GLN A 221 39.47 13.61 0.78
N TRP A 222 38.51 14.07 1.59
CA TRP A 222 38.42 13.63 2.99
C TRP A 222 38.20 12.12 3.10
N PHE A 223 37.35 11.55 2.24
CA PHE A 223 37.10 10.12 2.20
C PHE A 223 38.35 9.32 1.81
N ASP A 224 39.14 9.82 0.86
CA ASP A 224 40.42 9.21 0.45
C ASP A 224 41.45 9.18 1.56
N GLU A 225 41.59 10.30 2.29
CA GLU A 225 42.48 10.38 3.44
C GLU A 225 42.07 9.39 4.54
N GLN A 226 40.77 9.21 4.77
CA GLN A 226 40.27 8.25 5.75
C GLN A 226 40.58 6.79 5.37
N LEU A 227 40.39 6.42 4.10
CA LEU A 227 40.75 5.08 3.61
C LEU A 227 42.25 4.81 3.77
N GLN A 228 43.11 5.79 3.48
CA GLN A 228 44.56 5.66 3.67
C GLN A 228 44.95 5.52 5.15
N GLN A 229 44.26 6.20 6.06
CA GLN A 229 44.51 6.09 7.51
C GLN A 229 44.11 4.71 8.05
N HIS A 230 42.96 4.16 7.62
CA HIS A 230 42.55 2.80 7.98
C HIS A 230 43.55 1.74 7.47
N HIS A 231 44.05 1.87 6.24
CA HIS A 231 45.08 0.96 5.72
C HIS A 231 46.37 0.99 6.55
N LYS A 232 46.85 2.19 6.92
CA LYS A 232 48.05 2.34 7.78
C LYS A 232 47.90 1.82 9.20
N ALA A 233 46.68 1.79 9.74
CA ALA A 233 46.40 1.30 11.09
C ALA A 233 46.27 -0.23 11.16
N THR A 234 46.21 -0.90 10.00
CA THR A 234 46.01 -2.36 9.90
C THR A 234 47.30 -3.11 9.49
N GLU A 235 48.40 -2.40 9.22
CA GLU A 235 49.78 -2.92 9.09
C GLU A 235 50.55 -2.80 10.42
#